data_AF-E9CQY4-F1
#
_entry.id   AF-E9CQY4-F1
#
_cell.length_a   1.000
_cell.length_b   1.000
_cell.length_c   1.000
_cell.angle_alpha   90.00
_cell.angle_beta   90.00
_cell.angle_gamma   90.00
#
_symmetry.space_group_name_H-M   'P 1'
#
loop_
_entity.id
_entity.type
_entity.pdbx_description
1 polymer ?
#
loop_
_entity_poly.entity_id
_entity_poly.type
_entity_poly.pdbx_seq_one_letter_code
_entity_poly.pdbx_strand_id
1 'polypeptide(L)'
;KRVINKSVYIALGVNLEGQKECLGLWIADAEGARTWLSILTELKNRGLNDILIACVDGLKGFSDAVNTVYPQTKIQLCIVHRVRNSLKYVSWKDQ
;
A
#
# COMPACT_ATOMS: atom_id res chain seq x y z
N LYS A 1 29.88 -12.76 -2.10
CA LYS A 1 28.74 -11.81 -2.10
C LYS A 1 27.54 -12.50 -1.44
N ARG A 2 26.88 -11.88 -0.47
CA ARG A 2 25.70 -12.46 0.22
C ARG A 2 24.44 -11.95 -0.48
N VAL A 3 23.56 -12.85 -0.90
CA VAL A 3 22.23 -12.53 -1.46
C VAL A 3 21.24 -12.45 -0.31
N ILE A 4 20.41 -11.41 -0.27
CA ILE A 4 19.34 -11.23 0.72
C ILE A 4 18.03 -10.87 0.01
N ASN A 5 16.91 -11.35 0.55
CA ASN A 5 15.59 -10.98 0.06
C ASN A 5 15.18 -9.61 0.65
N LYS A 6 14.60 -8.77 -0.20
CA LYS A 6 14.04 -7.46 0.17
C LYS A 6 12.68 -7.32 -0.49
N SER A 7 11.74 -6.69 0.23
CA SER A 7 10.43 -6.35 -0.31
C SER A 7 10.49 -4.96 -0.96
N VAL A 8 9.78 -4.81 -2.08
CA VAL A 8 9.56 -3.51 -2.73
C VAL A 8 8.08 -3.17 -2.58
N TYR A 9 7.80 -2.01 -2.01
CA TYR A 9 6.46 -1.46 -1.92
C TYR A 9 6.17 -0.63 -3.16
N ILE A 10 5.00 -0.82 -3.75
CA ILE A 10 4.57 -0.11 -4.95
C ILE A 10 3.26 0.60 -4.62
N ALA A 11 3.19 1.90 -4.90
CA ALA A 11 1.94 2.65 -4.88
C ALA A 11 1.40 2.73 -6.31
N LEU A 12 0.22 2.14 -6.53
CA LEU A 12 -0.52 2.23 -7.79
C LEU A 12 -1.78 3.05 -7.53
N GLY A 13 -1.95 4.13 -8.30
CA GLY A 13 -3.13 4.97 -8.28
C GLY A 13 -4.03 4.72 -9.50
N VAL A 14 -5.30 5.06 -9.35
CA VAL A 14 -6.22 5.25 -10.47
C VAL A 14 -6.72 6.69 -10.40
N ASN A 15 -6.50 7.48 -11.45
CA ASN A 15 -6.90 8.88 -11.49
C ASN A 15 -8.40 9.03 -11.84
N LEU A 16 -8.89 10.26 -11.88
CA LEU A 16 -10.31 10.56 -12.14
C LEU A 16 -10.75 10.19 -13.56
N GLU A 17 -9.80 10.08 -14.47
CA GLU A 17 -9.95 9.64 -15.86
C GLU A 17 -9.95 8.10 -15.98
N GLY A 18 -9.80 7.38 -14.86
CA GLY A 18 -9.79 5.92 -14.82
C GLY A 18 -8.46 5.29 -15.27
N GLN A 19 -7.40 6.08 -15.41
CA GLN A 19 -6.09 5.60 -15.85
C GLN A 19 -5.25 5.15 -14.66
N LYS A 20 -4.52 4.05 -14.85
CA LYS A 20 -3.60 3.52 -13.83
C LYS A 20 -2.27 4.23 -13.91
N GLU A 21 -1.76 4.63 -12.75
CA GLU A 21 -0.48 5.33 -12.63
C GLU A 21 0.40 4.69 -11.55
N CYS A 22 1.68 4.53 -11.84
CA CYS A 22 2.65 4.15 -10.82
C CYS A 22 3.15 5.40 -10.10
N LEU A 23 2.70 5.57 -8.85
CA LEU A 23 3.03 6.73 -8.04
C LEU A 23 4.44 6.62 -7.43
N GLY A 24 4.94 5.40 -7.22
CA GLY A 24 6.32 5.18 -6.81
C GLY A 24 6.61 3.74 -6.38
N LEU A 25 7.91 3.48 -6.18
CA LEU A 25 8.45 2.23 -5.67
C LEU A 25 9.45 2.53 -4.55
N TRP A 26 9.36 1.82 -3.43
CA TRP A 26 10.24 2.01 -2.28
C TRP A 26 10.75 0.66 -1.78
N ILE A 27 12.06 0.57 -1.58
CA ILE A 27 12.67 -0.51 -0.80
C ILE A 27 12.74 0.00 0.63
N ALA A 28 11.93 -0.57 1.53
CA ALA A 28 12.00 -0.19 2.94
C ALA A 28 12.74 -1.25 3.75
N ASP A 29 13.58 -0.78 4.68
CA ASP A 29 14.31 -1.66 5.59
C ASP A 29 13.43 -2.20 6.73
N ALA A 30 12.32 -1.53 7.04
CA ALA A 30 11.35 -1.95 8.04
C ALA A 30 9.90 -1.54 7.68
N GLU A 31 8.96 -2.43 7.98
CA GLU A 31 7.52 -2.15 7.97
C GLU A 31 7.12 -1.45 9.26
N GLY A 32 6.69 -0.19 9.16
CA GLY A 32 6.24 0.55 10.33
C GLY A 32 5.68 1.92 10.01
N ALA A 33 4.96 2.49 10.97
CA ALA A 33 4.25 3.77 10.83
C ALA A 33 5.15 4.90 10.30
N ARG A 34 6.43 4.96 10.73
CA ARG A 34 7.40 5.97 10.25
C ARG A 34 7.67 5.86 8.75
N THR A 35 7.87 4.64 8.24
CA THR A 35 8.08 4.39 6.82
C THR A 35 6.88 4.85 6.00
N TRP A 36 5.67 4.46 6.42
CA TRP A 36 4.43 4.83 5.73
C TRP A 36 4.19 6.33 5.74
N LEU A 37 4.40 6.99 6.89
CA LEU A 37 4.27 8.43 7.00
C LEU A 37 5.23 9.16 6.06
N SER A 38 6.48 8.69 5.97
CA SER A 38 7.47 9.27 5.05
C SER A 38 7.03 9.13 3.59
N ILE A 39 6.60 7.94 3.17
CA ILE A 39 6.14 7.68 1.79
C ILE A 39 4.93 8.55 1.44
N LEU A 40 3.93 8.60 2.32
CA LEU A 40 2.71 9.38 2.08
C LEU A 40 2.99 10.89 2.05
N THR A 41 3.90 11.36 2.90
CA THR A 41 4.36 12.76 2.90
C THR A 41 5.12 13.11 1.62
N GLU A 42 5.98 12.21 1.14
CA GLU A 42 6.68 12.38 -0.14
C GLU A 42 5.67 12.51 -1.29
N LEU A 43 4.66 11.63 -1.35
CA LEU A 43 3.60 11.70 -2.36
C LEU A 43 2.83 13.02 -2.29
N LYS A 44 2.53 13.51 -1.08
CA LYS A 44 1.87 14.81 -0.88
C LYS A 44 2.71 15.96 -1.41
N ASN A 45 4.02 15.94 -1.10
CA ASN A 45 4.97 16.95 -1.57
C ASN A 45 5.15 16.93 -3.09
N ARG A 46 4.91 15.78 -3.74
CA ARG A 46 4.90 15.63 -5.21
C ARG A 46 3.60 16.10 -5.87
N GLY A 47 2.61 16.55 -5.08
CA GLY A 47 1.35 17.10 -5.58
C GLY A 47 0.16 16.14 -5.52
N LEU A 48 0.29 14.97 -4.88
CA LEU A 48 -0.86 14.12 -4.59
C LEU A 48 -1.66 14.77 -3.45
N ASN A 49 -2.68 15.56 -3.79
CA ASN A 49 -3.37 16.40 -2.81
C ASN A 49 -4.43 15.65 -2.00
N ASP A 50 -5.09 14.68 -2.61
CA ASP A 50 -6.15 13.91 -1.96
C ASP A 50 -6.16 12.45 -2.46
N ILE A 51 -6.64 11.56 -1.60
CA ILE A 51 -6.83 10.14 -1.87
C ILE A 51 -8.22 9.77 -1.36
N LEU A 52 -9.15 9.45 -2.27
CA LEU A 52 -10.51 9.07 -1.86
C LEU A 52 -10.52 7.72 -1.13
N ILE A 53 -9.78 6.75 -1.67
CA ILE A 53 -9.74 5.37 -1.16
C ILE A 53 -8.29 4.86 -1.17
N ALA A 54 -7.81 4.38 -0.03
CA ALA A 54 -6.55 3.66 0.09
C ALA A 54 -6.81 2.16 0.33
N CYS A 55 -6.51 1.33 -0.67
CA CYS A 55 -6.65 -0.12 -0.60
C CYS A 55 -5.33 -0.81 -0.19
N VAL A 56 -5.27 -1.40 0.99
CA VAL A 56 -4.03 -1.99 1.55
C VAL A 56 -4.21 -3.37 2.19
N ASP A 57 -3.11 -4.09 2.41
CA ASP A 57 -3.09 -5.44 3.02
C ASP A 57 -3.10 -5.42 4.57
N GLY A 58 -3.67 -4.39 5.19
CA GLY A 58 -3.69 -4.31 6.66
C GLY A 58 -2.32 -4.11 7.32
N LEU A 59 -1.42 -3.39 6.63
CA LEU A 59 -0.06 -3.09 7.10
C LEU A 59 -0.07 -2.33 8.43
N LYS A 60 0.75 -2.78 9.39
CA LYS A 60 0.82 -2.18 10.73
C LYS A 60 1.23 -0.70 10.66
N GLY A 61 0.43 0.16 11.30
CA GLY A 61 0.68 1.61 11.37
C GLY A 61 0.42 2.37 10.07
N PHE A 62 -0.06 1.72 9.02
CA PHE A 62 -0.41 2.39 7.77
C PHE A 62 -1.65 3.28 7.95
N SER A 63 -2.68 2.78 8.65
CA SER A 63 -3.90 3.53 8.89
C SER A 63 -3.64 4.85 9.63
N ASP A 64 -2.79 4.82 10.65
CA ASP A 64 -2.40 6.01 11.40
C ASP A 64 -1.65 7.01 10.51
N ALA A 65 -0.76 6.52 9.65
CA ALA A 65 -0.01 7.35 8.71
C ALA A 65 -0.93 8.01 7.66
N VAL A 66 -1.89 7.26 7.10
CA VAL A 66 -2.88 7.81 6.16
C VAL A 66 -3.74 8.86 6.84
N ASN A 67 -4.30 8.57 8.01
CA ASN A 67 -5.14 9.52 8.73
C ASN A 67 -4.38 10.81 9.11
N THR A 68 -3.06 10.74 9.24
CA THR A 68 -2.20 11.90 9.49
C THR A 68 -2.00 12.76 8.24
N VAL A 69 -1.78 12.15 7.07
CA VAL A 69 -1.41 12.88 5.83
C VAL A 69 -2.64 13.25 4.99
N TYR A 70 -3.62 12.34 4.93
CA TYR A 70 -4.85 12.38 4.14
C TYR A 70 -6.06 11.99 5.03
N PRO A 71 -6.52 12.89 5.92
CA PRO A 71 -7.51 12.57 6.94
C PRO A 71 -8.91 12.18 6.41
N GLN A 72 -9.22 12.51 5.15
CA GLN A 72 -10.51 12.18 4.53
C GLN A 72 -10.49 10.84 3.78
N THR A 73 -9.32 10.21 3.64
CA THR A 73 -9.17 8.96 2.90
C THR A 73 -9.91 7.82 3.57
N LYS A 74 -10.70 7.07 2.79
CA LYS A 74 -11.29 5.82 3.24
C LYS A 74 -10.31 4.68 3.07
N ILE A 75 -9.93 4.06 4.19
CA ILE A 75 -9.04 2.90 4.17
C ILE A 75 -9.86 1.63 3.99
N GLN A 76 -9.50 0.84 2.99
CA GLN A 76 -10.12 -0.43 2.64
C GLN A 76 -9.09 -1.55 2.67
N LEU A 77 -9.46 -2.72 3.19
CA LEU A 77 -8.64 -3.92 3.05
C LEU A 77 -8.73 -4.45 1.62
N CYS A 78 -7.57 -4.68 1.01
CA CYS A 78 -7.50 -5.16 -0.36
C CYS A 78 -8.12 -6.55 -0.49
N ILE A 79 -9.20 -6.67 -1.27
CA ILE A 79 -9.89 -7.94 -1.48
C ILE A 79 -9.00 -8.98 -2.17
N VAL A 80 -8.09 -8.54 -3.06
CA VAL A 80 -7.16 -9.43 -3.77
C VAL A 80 -6.19 -10.06 -2.78
N HIS A 81 -5.61 -9.27 -1.87
CA HIS A 81 -4.74 -9.79 -0.82
C HIS A 81 -5.50 -10.70 0.12
N ARG A 82 -6.73 -10.34 0.51
CA ARG A 82 -7.57 -11.16 1.38
C ARG A 82 -7.89 -12.51 0.74
N VAL A 83 -8.35 -12.54 -0.52
CA VAL A 83 -8.63 -13.77 -1.26
C VAL A 83 -7.37 -14.62 -1.40
N ARG A 84 -6.26 -14.04 -1.84
CA ARG A 84 -4.97 -14.76 -1.95
C ARG A 84 -4.54 -15.34 -0.61
N ASN A 85 -4.66 -14.57 0.48
CA ASN A 85 -4.27 -15.03 1.79
C ASN A 85 -5.19 -16.16 2.31
N SER A 86 -6.49 -16.08 2.04
CA SER A 86 -7.43 -17.16 2.37
C SER A 86 -7.16 -18.44 1.58
N LEU A 87 -6.89 -18.34 0.28
CA LEU A 87 -6.65 -19.49 -0.59
C LEU A 87 -5.34 -20.23 -0.27
N LYS A 88 -4.36 -19.59 0.40
CA LYS A 88 -3.14 -20.28 0.86
C LYS A 88 -3.41 -21.48 1.76
N TYR A 89 -4.56 -21.51 2.44
CA TYR A 89 -4.95 -22.59 3.35
C TYR A 89 -5.85 -23.65 2.69
N VAL A 90 -6.19 -23.46 1.41
CA VAL A 90 -6.99 -24.40 0.62
C VAL A 90 -6.04 -25.25 -0.22
N SER A 91 -6.35 -26.55 -0.34
CA SER A 91 -5.56 -27.47 -1.15
C SER A 91 -5.56 -27.01 -2.61
N TRP A 92 -4.47 -27.21 -3.34
CA TRP A 92 -4.39 -26.76 -4.75
C TRP A 92 -5.49 -27.34 -5.64
N LYS A 93 -6.02 -28.53 -5.31
CA LYS A 93 -7.12 -29.15 -6.06
C LYS A 93 -8.48 -28.48 -5.82
N ASP A 94 -8.60 -27.78 -4.70
CA ASP A 94 -9.85 -27.14 -4.24
C ASP A 94 -9.77 -25.60 -4.27
N GLN A 95 -8.65 -25.03 -4.74
CA GLN A 95 -8.49 -23.60 -5.06
C GLN A 95 -9.18 -23.26 -6.37
#